data_AF-A0A534WWN2-F1
#
_entry.id   AF-A0A534WWN2-F1
#
_cell.length_a   1.000
_cell.length_b   1.000
_cell.length_c   1.000
_cell.angle_alpha   90.00
_cell.angle_beta   90.00
_cell.angle_gamma   90.00
#
_symmetry.space_group_name_H-M   'P 1'
#
loop_
_entity.id
_entity.type
_entity.pdbx_description
1 polymer ?
#
loop_
_entity_poly.entity_id
_entity_poly.type
_entity_poly.pdbx_seq_one_letter_code
_entity_poly.pdbx_strand_id
1 'polypeptide(L)'
;MSRALIIGDKDTVAAKTREGLALSMDPKDLIFKGLIPGMDVVGEKFRRNEYYVPQVLLSARAMYAGLDLLKPLITAAAKGDDYHGIVVIGTAQG
;
A
#
# COMPACT_ATOMS: atom_id res chain seq x y z
N MET A 1 -9.72 3.92 4.36
CA MET A 1 -8.87 3.20 3.39
C MET A 1 -8.62 1.76 3.85
N SER A 2 -8.15 1.57 5.10
CA SER A 2 -7.82 0.26 5.70
C SER A 2 -8.92 -0.80 5.59
N ARG A 3 -10.19 -0.45 5.83
CA ARG A 3 -11.31 -1.41 5.68
C ARG A 3 -11.50 -1.92 4.24
N ALA A 4 -11.35 -1.06 3.25
CA ALA A 4 -11.48 -1.42 1.83
C ALA A 4 -10.35 -2.36 1.39
N LEU A 5 -9.15 -2.15 1.95
CA LEU A 5 -8.01 -3.03 1.73
C LEU A 5 -8.24 -4.42 2.34
N ILE A 6 -8.78 -4.51 3.55
CA ILE A 6 -9.08 -5.79 4.23
C ILE A 6 -10.05 -6.65 3.42
N ILE A 7 -11.07 -6.03 2.79
CA ILE A 7 -12.03 -6.75 1.95
C ILE A 7 -11.53 -6.97 0.50
N GLY A 8 -10.37 -6.41 0.15
CA GLY A 8 -9.79 -6.54 -1.18
C GLY A 8 -10.46 -5.70 -2.28
N ASP A 9 -11.14 -4.63 -1.90
CA ASP A 9 -11.80 -3.71 -2.83
C ASP A 9 -10.81 -2.67 -3.37
N LYS A 10 -10.25 -2.99 -4.54
CA LYS A 10 -9.29 -2.13 -5.26
C LYS A 10 -9.87 -0.77 -5.64
N ASP A 11 -11.16 -0.70 -5.99
CA ASP A 11 -11.76 0.51 -6.56
C ASP A 11 -12.00 1.53 -5.45
N THR A 12 -12.49 1.06 -4.30
CA THR A 12 -12.63 1.89 -3.10
C THR A 12 -11.28 2.30 -2.53
N VAL A 13 -10.25 1.44 -2.57
CA VAL A 13 -8.89 1.83 -2.18
C VAL A 13 -8.37 2.95 -3.07
N ALA A 14 -8.45 2.79 -4.40
CA ALA A 14 -8.02 3.81 -5.36
C ALA A 14 -8.79 5.14 -5.16
N ALA A 15 -10.10 5.08 -4.96
CA ALA A 15 -10.93 6.26 -4.70
C ALA A 15 -10.50 6.99 -3.41
N LYS A 16 -10.31 6.25 -2.31
CA LYS A 16 -9.83 6.82 -1.02
C LYS A 16 -8.42 7.40 -1.14
N THR A 17 -7.56 6.80 -1.96
CA THR A 17 -6.21 7.32 -2.23
C THR A 17 -6.29 8.65 -2.97
N ARG A 18 -7.12 8.75 -4.00
CA ARG A 18 -7.35 10.02 -4.72
C ARG A 18 -7.96 11.09 -3.83
N GLU A 19 -8.89 10.72 -2.95
CA GLU A 19 -9.48 11.64 -1.96
C GLU A 19 -8.42 12.18 -1.00
N GLY A 20 -7.55 11.33 -0.47
CA GLY A 20 -6.44 11.77 0.39
C GLY A 20 -5.45 12.70 -0.34
N LEU A 21 -5.16 12.41 -1.61
CA LEU A 21 -4.35 13.29 -2.45
C LEU A 21 -5.03 14.64 -2.73
N ALA A 22 -6.35 14.65 -2.94
CA ALA A 22 -7.12 15.89 -3.10
C ALA A 22 -7.13 16.75 -1.83
N LEU A 23 -7.05 16.11 -0.65
CA LEU A 23 -6.88 16.76 0.64
C LEU A 23 -5.44 17.23 0.92
N SER A 24 -4.54 17.16 -0.08
CA SER A 24 -3.12 17.51 0.05
C SER A 24 -2.39 16.73 1.14
N MET A 25 -2.83 15.50 1.45
CA MET A 25 -2.10 14.64 2.38
C MET A 25 -0.80 14.14 1.75
N ASP A 26 0.24 13.99 2.57
CA ASP A 26 1.51 13.41 2.11
C ASP A 26 1.28 11.98 1.58
N PRO A 27 1.71 11.65 0.35
CA PRO A 27 1.68 10.28 -0.17
C PRO A 27 2.29 9.24 0.77
N LYS A 28 3.34 9.58 1.52
CA LYS A 28 3.96 8.71 2.52
C LYS A 28 2.99 8.43 3.66
N ASP A 29 2.28 9.45 4.14
CA ASP A 29 1.28 9.28 5.20
C ASP A 29 0.12 8.37 4.77
N LEU A 30 -0.32 8.46 3.51
CA LEU A 30 -1.33 7.55 2.94
C LEU A 30 -0.86 6.09 2.96
N ILE A 31 0.43 5.83 2.73
CA ILE A 31 1.02 4.49 2.81
C ILE A 31 1.11 4.05 4.28
N PHE A 32 1.80 4.82 5.12
CA PHE A 32 2.14 4.44 6.49
C PHE A 32 0.95 4.43 7.45
N LYS A 33 -0.02 5.33 7.27
CA LYS A 33 -1.22 5.43 8.13
C LYS A 33 -2.45 4.78 7.51
N GLY A 34 -2.42 4.48 6.20
CA GLY A 34 -3.58 3.95 5.48
C GLY A 34 -3.40 2.50 5.03
N LEU A 35 -2.45 2.26 4.13
CA LEU A 35 -2.27 0.96 3.48
C LEU A 35 -1.58 -0.07 4.39
N ILE A 36 -0.49 0.30 5.07
CA ILE A 36 0.27 -0.60 5.94
C ILE A 36 -0.59 -1.16 7.09
N PRO A 37 -1.31 -0.33 7.88
CA PRO A 37 -2.16 -0.86 8.95
C PRO A 37 -3.29 -1.76 8.43
N GLY A 38 -3.77 -1.53 7.21
CA GLY A 38 -4.74 -2.42 6.57
C GLY A 38 -4.14 -3.81 6.31
N MET A 39 -2.90 -3.86 5.83
CA MET A 39 -2.20 -5.11 5.56
C MET A 39 -1.81 -5.85 6.85
N ASP A 40 -1.47 -5.13 7.92
CA ASP A 40 -1.20 -5.73 9.24
C ASP A 40 -2.41 -6.50 9.76
N VAL A 41 -3.61 -5.94 9.62
CA VAL A 41 -4.87 -6.62 9.99
C VAL A 41 -5.11 -7.86 9.14
N VAL A 42 -4.85 -7.80 7.84
CA VAL A 42 -4.95 -8.98 6.94
C VAL A 42 -3.96 -10.07 7.37
N GLY A 43 -2.74 -9.68 7.73
CA GLY A 43 -1.72 -10.60 8.26
C GLY A 43 -2.12 -11.25 9.60
N GLU A 44 -2.71 -10.48 10.52
CA GLU A 44 -3.26 -11.03 11.77
C GLU A 44 -4.40 -12.00 11.51
N LYS A 45 -5.31 -11.67 10.58
CA LYS A 45 -6.42 -12.57 10.19
C LYS A 45 -5.92 -13.85 9.54
N PHE A 46 -4.85 -13.78 8.76
CA PHE A 46 -4.20 -14.96 8.19
C PHE A 46 -3.59 -15.85 9.28
N ARG A 47 -2.87 -15.26 10.24
CA ARG A 47 -2.31 -16.00 11.41
C ARG A 47 -3.38 -16.66 12.27
N ARG A 48 -4.55 -16.03 12.38
CA ARG A 48 -5.71 -16.54 13.15
C ARG A 48 -6.58 -17.52 12.37
N ASN A 49 -6.15 -17.98 11.18
CA ASN A 49 -6.91 -18.85 10.28
C ASN A 49 -8.29 -18.30 9.88
N GLU A 50 -8.49 -16.98 9.96
CA GLU A 50 -9.70 -16.33 9.46
C GLU A 50 -9.61 -16.06 7.95
N TYR A 51 -8.40 -15.78 7.46
CA TYR A 51 -8.11 -15.51 6.05
C TYR A 51 -7.21 -16.61 5.49
N TYR A 52 -7.42 -16.96 4.23
CA TYR A 52 -6.58 -17.88 3.49
C TYR A 52 -5.83 -17.14 2.38
N VAL A 53 -4.96 -17.86 1.66
CA VAL A 53 -4.12 -17.32 0.59
C VAL A 53 -4.92 -16.46 -0.42
N PRO A 54 -6.12 -16.87 -0.90
CA PRO A 54 -6.88 -16.05 -1.85
C PRO A 54 -7.27 -14.67 -1.31
N GLN A 55 -7.65 -14.56 -0.03
CA GLN A 55 -8.04 -13.30 0.60
C GLN A 55 -6.83 -12.38 0.80
N VAL A 56 -5.68 -12.94 1.16
CA VAL A 56 -4.42 -12.19 1.27
C VAL A 56 -3.99 -11.66 -0.09
N LEU A 57 -4.06 -12.48 -1.14
CA LEU A 57 -3.74 -12.06 -2.52
C LEU A 57 -4.69 -10.97 -3.03
N LEU A 58 -5.97 -11.05 -2.69
CA LEU A 58 -6.95 -10.02 -3.04
C LEU A 58 -6.64 -8.68 -2.35
N SER A 59 -6.32 -8.73 -1.06
CA SER A 59 -5.92 -7.57 -0.27
C SER A 59 -4.62 -6.95 -0.81
N ALA A 60 -3.65 -7.79 -1.20
CA ALA A 60 -2.41 -7.35 -1.82
C ALA A 60 -2.67 -6.63 -3.16
N ARG A 61 -3.55 -7.16 -4.02
CA ARG A 61 -3.97 -6.46 -5.25
C ARG A 61 -4.60 -5.09 -4.97
N ALA A 62 -5.45 -4.99 -3.96
CA ALA A 62 -6.04 -3.71 -3.57
C ALA A 62 -4.96 -2.72 -3.08
N MET A 63 -3.97 -3.19 -2.32
CA MET A 63 -2.83 -2.39 -1.90
C MET A 63 -2.01 -1.87 -3.10
N TYR A 64 -1.73 -2.73 -4.09
CA TYR A 64 -1.01 -2.33 -5.31
C TYR A 64 -1.76 -1.24 -6.09
N ALA A 65 -3.09 -1.32 -6.19
CA ALA A 65 -3.89 -0.27 -6.83
C ALA A 65 -3.73 1.10 -6.15
N GLY A 66 -3.58 1.14 -4.82
CA GLY A 66 -3.26 2.35 -4.08
C GLY A 66 -1.82 2.83 -4.34
N LEU A 67 -0.85 1.92 -4.29
CA LEU A 67 0.56 2.23 -4.50
C LEU A 67 0.86 2.73 -5.92
N ASP A 68 0.19 2.20 -6.94
CA ASP A 68 0.41 2.63 -8.34
C ASP A 68 0.00 4.09 -8.58
N LEU A 69 -0.93 4.62 -7.77
CA LEU A 69 -1.29 6.04 -7.77
C LEU A 69 -0.27 6.90 -7.02
N LEU A 70 0.34 6.36 -5.96
CA LEU A 70 1.24 7.09 -5.06
C LEU A 70 2.70 7.08 -5.56
N LYS A 71 3.16 5.99 -6.19
CA LYS A 71 4.51 5.84 -6.76
C LYS A 71 4.96 7.03 -7.60
N PRO A 72 4.23 7.46 -8.67
CA PRO A 72 4.69 8.56 -9.50
C PRO A 72 4.81 9.88 -8.73
N LEU A 73 3.97 10.10 -7.72
CA LEU A 73 3.99 11.30 -6.88
C LEU A 73 5.21 11.31 -5.96
N ILE A 74 5.55 10.15 -5.39
CA ILE A 74 6.73 10.01 -4.52
C ILE A 74 8.01 10.17 -5.35
N THR A 75 8.08 9.57 -6.54
CA THR A 75 9.24 9.70 -7.43
C THR A 75 9.38 11.12 -7.98
N ALA A 76 8.29 11.80 -8.31
CA ALA A 76 8.32 13.20 -8.75
C ALA A 76 8.69 14.17 -7.62
N ALA A 77 8.33 13.84 -6.37
CA ALA A 77 8.70 14.62 -5.19
C ALA A 77 10.16 14.42 -4.76
N ALA A 78 10.79 13.31 -5.15
CA ALA A 78 12.21 13.08 -4.91
C ALA A 78 13.03 14.06 -5.77
N LYS A 79 13.62 15.07 -5.12
CA LYS A 79 14.54 16.00 -5.79
C LYS A 79 15.87 15.30 -6.05
N GLY A 80 16.62 15.76 -7.04
CA GLY A 80 17.93 15.19 -7.40
C GLY A 80 18.98 15.16 -6.28
N ASP A 81 18.74 15.86 -5.17
CA ASP A 81 19.58 15.88 -3.96
C ASP A 81 19.31 14.70 -3.00
N ASP A 82 18.21 13.94 -3.18
CA ASP A 82 17.88 12.72 -2.42
C ASP A 82 18.58 11.47 -2.98
N TYR A 83 19.50 11.62 -3.93
CA TYR A 83 20.28 10.52 -4.48
C TYR A 83 21.38 10.09 -3.50
N HIS A 84 21.07 9.08 -2.68
CA HIS A 84 22.00 8.51 -1.70
C HIS A 84 22.81 7.30 -2.22
N GLY A 85 22.66 6.93 -3.51
CA GLY A 85 23.33 5.79 -4.14
C GLY A 85 22.39 4.69 -4.62
N ILE A 86 22.96 3.56 -5.03
CA ILE A 86 22.21 2.40 -5.58
C ILE A 86 22.02 1.36 -4.49
N VAL A 87 20.77 0.94 -4.27
CA VAL A 87 20.42 -0.16 -3.34
C VAL A 87 19.93 -1.35 -4.16
N VAL A 88 20.53 -2.52 -3.93
CA VAL A 88 20.07 -3.79 -4.50
C VAL A 88 19.24 -4.51 -3.44
N ILE A 89 17.95 -4.74 -3.74
CA ILE A 89 17.01 -5.44 -2.85
C ILE A 89 16.67 -6.79 -3.49
N GLY A 90 16.88 -7.87 -2.75
CA GLY A 90 16.53 -9.23 -3.16
C GLY A 90 15.76 -9.95 -2.06
N THR A 91 14.74 -10.72 -2.44
CA THR A 91 14.05 -11.65 -1.52
C THR A 91 14.85 -12.95 -1.46
N ALA A 92 15.17 -13.43 -0.26
CA ALA A 92 15.85 -14.71 -0.10
C ALA A 92 15.00 -15.85 -0.69
N GLN A 93 15.63 -16.72 -1.48
CA GLN A 93 14.99 -17.94 -1.96
C GLN A 93 15.03 -18.97 -0.82
N GLY A 94 13.85 -19.29 -0.28
CA GLY A 94 13.65 -20.30 0.77
C GLY A 94 12.42 -21.12 0.45
#